data_AF-A0A7S4BKT8-F1
#
_entry.id   AF-A0A7S4BKT8-F1
#
_cell.length_a   1.000
_cell.length_b   1.000
_cell.length_c   1.000
_cell.angle_alpha   90.00
_cell.angle_beta   90.00
_cell.angle_gamma   90.00
#
_symmetry.space_group_name_H-M   'P 1'
#
loop_
_entity.id
_entity.type
_entity.pdbx_description
1 polymer ?
#
loop_
_entity_poly.entity_id
_entity_poly.type
_entity_poly.pdbx_seq_one_letter_code
_entity_poly.pdbx_strand_id
1 'polypeptide(L)'
;SRRWRSHLMLGHQQADGRRQKRLHIAYTCLIITPVLAQHPSTSAPPSQVVPAAGKPLAPPKPPGLPPPPPLRPIIEPNWGQEYVCADFHDECRCNGMVYFGRKYLKHKPGHGATTTTVAQMQSVGGTMRGGGPLICDADVTWPHNPNHGYHTQCICQAYSPPPSPPPPPAPPGAPPLLPPPLPPPLPPPQPPSSPPPPSLPPPPQTPIVLPVWGEELVCADLGEECRCKGTVYLGRKYFLHKPGNGPMTSTVADMRRLGPVSASPGPVFCQTGALFGRDHHRGYHKQCICVAFSPPPSPPVPSLPPSPPPLPPQPPYLPPPPSLPPPPERP
;
A
#
# COMPACT_ATOMS: atom_id res chain seq x y z
N SER A 1 6.10 -54.47 68.66
CA SER A 1 6.61 -53.40 69.54
C SER A 1 6.72 -52.10 68.77
N ARG A 2 5.83 -51.12 69.08
CA ARG A 2 6.05 -49.66 69.33
C ARG A 2 7.19 -48.98 68.52
N ARG A 3 7.09 -47.83 67.82
CA ARG A 3 6.39 -46.50 67.91
C ARG A 3 6.59 -45.82 66.53
N TRP A 4 5.62 -45.17 65.86
CA TRP A 4 5.04 -43.82 66.03
C TRP A 4 5.99 -42.60 66.08
N ARG A 5 5.66 -41.61 65.20
CA ARG A 5 5.94 -40.14 65.20
C ARG A 5 7.27 -39.65 64.61
N SER A 6 7.42 -38.46 64.03
CA SER A 6 6.59 -37.40 63.40
C SER A 6 7.49 -36.13 63.39
N HIS A 7 7.35 -35.27 62.37
CA HIS A 7 7.83 -33.87 62.25
C HIS A 7 9.34 -33.61 62.07
N LEU A 8 9.73 -32.94 60.97
CA LEU A 8 10.14 -31.53 61.01
C LEU A 8 10.20 -30.90 59.60
N MET A 9 9.61 -29.72 59.48
CA MET A 9 9.78 -28.76 58.39
C MET A 9 11.22 -28.23 58.39
N LEU A 10 11.90 -28.20 57.23
CA LEU A 10 12.96 -27.25 56.97
C LEU A 10 12.80 -26.69 55.56
N GLY A 11 12.48 -25.41 55.51
CA GLY A 11 12.48 -24.62 54.29
C GLY A 11 13.91 -24.31 53.83
N HIS A 12 14.04 -24.05 52.54
CA HIS A 12 15.17 -23.31 51.99
C HIS A 12 14.61 -22.09 51.25
N GLN A 13 14.65 -20.96 51.95
CA GLN A 13 14.74 -19.63 51.36
C GLN A 13 16.01 -19.59 50.51
N GLN A 14 15.88 -19.28 49.22
CA GLN A 14 17.00 -18.82 48.43
C GLN A 14 16.94 -17.30 48.35
N ALA A 15 18.00 -16.71 48.85
CA ALA A 15 18.20 -15.29 49.07
C ALA A 15 18.27 -14.52 47.75
N ASP A 16 17.54 -13.41 47.68
CA ASP A 16 17.89 -12.32 46.76
C ASP A 16 17.89 -11.01 47.54
N GLY A 17 19.02 -10.78 48.20
CA GLY A 17 19.34 -9.55 48.90
C GLY A 17 20.24 -8.67 48.03
N ARG A 18 19.66 -7.78 47.21
CA ARG A 18 20.35 -6.56 46.77
C ARG A 18 19.41 -5.36 46.74
N ARG A 19 19.31 -4.76 47.92
CA ARG A 19 19.39 -3.32 48.20
C ARG A 19 18.80 -2.39 47.13
N GLN A 20 17.54 -2.02 47.34
CA GLN A 20 17.05 -0.69 47.01
C GLN A 20 17.95 0.38 47.65
N LYS A 21 18.88 0.93 46.88
CA LYS A 21 19.40 2.27 47.16
C LYS A 21 18.54 3.26 46.39
N ARG A 22 17.55 3.81 47.10
CA ARG A 22 17.08 5.18 46.91
C ARG A 22 18.32 6.08 46.88
N LEU A 23 18.68 6.58 45.70
CA LEU A 23 19.52 7.77 45.60
C LEU A 23 18.58 8.92 45.22
N HIS A 24 18.17 9.67 46.24
CA HIS A 24 17.78 11.05 46.07
C HIS A 24 18.99 11.79 45.49
N ILE A 25 18.93 12.15 44.21
CA ILE A 25 19.82 13.19 43.65
C ILE A 25 19.14 14.52 43.96
N ALA A 26 19.48 15.04 45.14
CA ALA A 26 19.31 16.43 45.48
C ALA A 26 20.56 17.20 45.05
N TYR A 27 20.34 18.36 44.46
CA TYR A 27 21.19 19.54 44.52
C TYR A 27 22.67 19.39 44.10
N THR A 28 22.94 19.85 42.88
CA THR A 28 24.14 20.66 42.67
C THR A 28 23.74 21.89 41.87
N CYS A 29 23.55 23.00 42.59
CA CYS A 29 23.58 24.34 42.05
C CYS A 29 24.92 24.55 41.33
N LEU A 30 24.91 24.51 39.99
CA LEU A 30 25.92 25.19 39.21
C LEU A 30 25.42 26.60 38.93
N ILE A 31 25.98 27.52 39.70
CA ILE A 31 26.00 28.95 39.42
C ILE A 31 26.74 29.11 38.09
N ILE A 32 25.99 29.39 37.01
CA ILE A 32 26.54 30.02 35.82
C ILE A 32 25.83 31.38 35.71
N THR A 33 26.56 32.39 36.14
CA THR A 33 26.29 33.81 35.96
C THR A 33 26.14 34.13 34.46
N PRO A 34 25.09 34.85 34.04
CA PRO A 34 25.03 35.40 32.70
C PRO A 34 25.99 36.60 32.59
N VAL A 35 26.96 36.51 31.68
CA VAL A 35 27.73 37.67 31.22
C VAL A 35 26.77 38.59 30.47
N LEU A 36 26.44 39.71 31.12
CA LEU A 36 25.82 40.89 30.53
C LEU A 36 26.78 41.47 29.48
N ALA A 37 26.62 41.07 28.22
CA ALA A 37 27.12 41.84 27.08
C ALA A 37 26.12 42.96 26.79
N GLN A 38 26.41 44.14 27.33
CA GLN A 38 25.78 45.40 26.95
C GLN A 38 26.10 45.69 25.47
N HIS A 39 25.10 45.61 24.60
CA HIS A 39 25.18 46.22 23.27
C HIS A 39 24.72 47.68 23.38
N PRO A 40 25.55 48.65 22.97
CA PRO A 40 25.13 50.05 22.95
C PRO A 40 24.05 50.27 21.88
N SER A 41 22.90 50.77 22.34
CA SER A 41 21.98 51.55 21.53
C SER A 41 22.70 52.78 21.00
N THR A 42 22.90 52.88 19.68
CA THR A 42 22.84 54.16 18.94
C THR A 42 23.05 53.91 17.44
N SER A 43 22.00 54.07 16.66
CA SER A 43 22.08 54.82 15.39
C SER A 43 20.66 55.13 14.91
N ALA A 44 20.39 56.42 14.84
CA ALA A 44 19.17 56.99 14.31
C ALA A 44 19.04 56.67 12.81
N PRO A 45 17.81 56.50 12.30
CA PRO A 45 17.59 56.50 10.85
C PRO A 45 17.78 57.92 10.29
N PRO A 46 18.46 58.09 9.15
CA PRO A 46 18.52 59.38 8.47
C PRO A 46 17.13 59.77 7.96
N SER A 47 16.81 61.05 8.15
CA SER A 47 15.64 61.72 7.59
C SER A 47 15.56 61.46 6.08
N GLN A 48 14.46 60.84 5.65
CA GLN A 48 14.14 60.73 4.24
C GLN A 48 13.51 62.04 3.76
N VAL A 49 14.20 62.68 2.82
CA VAL A 49 13.70 63.77 2.00
C VAL A 49 12.58 63.24 1.13
N VAL A 50 11.40 63.85 1.23
CA VAL A 50 10.22 63.57 0.41
C VAL A 50 10.45 64.12 -1.01
N PRO A 51 10.51 63.29 -2.07
CA PRO A 51 10.47 63.78 -3.44
C PRO A 51 9.01 63.98 -3.87
N ALA A 52 8.80 65.07 -4.61
CA ALA A 52 7.53 65.50 -5.16
C ALA A 52 6.86 64.44 -6.04
N ALA A 53 5.52 64.48 -6.04
CA ALA A 53 4.60 63.64 -6.79
C ALA A 53 4.95 63.58 -8.30
N GLY A 54 5.52 62.44 -8.72
CA GLY A 54 5.67 62.04 -10.11
C GLY A 54 4.54 61.12 -10.55
N LYS A 55 4.10 61.30 -11.79
CA LYS A 55 3.01 60.57 -12.49
C LYS A 55 3.00 59.04 -12.26
N PRO A 56 1.81 58.41 -12.21
CA PRO A 56 1.68 56.97 -12.05
C PRO A 56 2.28 56.22 -13.25
N LEU A 57 3.37 55.49 -12.99
CA LEU A 57 3.95 54.51 -13.91
C LEU A 57 3.15 53.21 -13.84
N ALA A 58 2.90 52.62 -15.01
CA ALA A 58 2.18 51.36 -15.16
C ALA A 58 2.84 50.23 -14.33
N PRO A 59 2.06 49.29 -13.78
CA PRO A 59 2.57 48.23 -12.93
C PRO A 59 3.60 47.37 -13.67
N PRO A 60 4.74 47.03 -13.05
CA PRO A 60 5.74 46.17 -13.66
C PRO A 60 5.14 44.80 -13.95
N LYS A 61 5.34 44.33 -15.18
CA LYS A 61 4.95 43.00 -15.63
C LYS A 61 5.58 41.96 -14.68
N PRO A 62 4.79 41.03 -14.10
CA PRO A 62 5.31 40.06 -13.16
C PRO A 62 6.41 39.22 -13.83
N PRO A 63 7.54 38.95 -13.13
CA PRO A 63 8.60 38.11 -13.67
C PRO A 63 8.01 36.75 -14.04
N GLY A 64 8.25 36.33 -15.28
CA GLY A 64 7.78 35.05 -15.78
C GLY A 64 8.25 33.92 -14.87
N LEU A 65 7.34 33.00 -14.55
CA LEU A 65 7.66 31.80 -13.79
C LEU A 65 8.85 31.08 -14.44
N PRO A 66 9.87 30.67 -13.66
CA PRO A 66 10.97 29.89 -14.21
C PRO A 66 10.41 28.61 -14.85
N PRO A 67 11.00 28.15 -15.97
CA PRO A 67 10.57 26.92 -16.61
C PRO A 67 10.65 25.75 -15.59
N PRO A 68 9.68 24.82 -15.62
CA PRO A 68 9.71 23.66 -14.74
C PRO A 68 11.02 22.89 -14.95
N PRO A 69 11.63 22.34 -13.89
CA PRO A 69 12.84 21.55 -14.02
C PRO A 69 12.60 20.39 -14.99
N PRO A 70 13.61 20.03 -15.82
CA PRO A 70 13.47 18.92 -16.75
C PRO A 70 13.09 17.65 -15.99
N LEU A 71 12.00 17.02 -16.41
CA LEU A 71 11.56 15.74 -15.86
C LEU A 71 12.70 14.73 -16.04
N ARG A 72 13.17 14.14 -14.94
CA ARG A 72 14.18 13.07 -15.01
C ARG A 72 13.61 11.92 -15.86
N PRO A 73 14.40 11.33 -16.76
CA PRO A 73 13.93 10.22 -17.59
C PRO A 73 13.42 9.09 -16.69
N ILE A 74 12.21 8.62 -17.00
CA ILE A 74 11.62 7.43 -16.37
C ILE A 74 12.42 6.25 -16.90
N ILE A 75 13.43 5.83 -16.16
CA ILE A 75 14.19 4.61 -16.45
C ILE A 75 13.23 3.44 -16.21
N GLU A 76 12.92 2.66 -17.24
CA GLU A 76 12.14 1.43 -17.07
C GLU A 76 12.89 0.53 -16.07
N PRO A 77 12.30 0.21 -14.90
CA PRO A 77 13.01 -0.51 -13.88
C PRO A 77 13.28 -1.93 -14.39
N ASN A 78 14.55 -2.26 -14.54
CA ASN A 78 14.98 -3.62 -14.77
C ASN A 78 14.59 -4.44 -13.53
N TRP A 79 13.61 -5.33 -13.68
CA TRP A 79 13.06 -6.08 -12.57
C TRP A 79 14.14 -6.89 -11.85
N GLY A 80 14.13 -6.89 -10.51
CA GLY A 80 15.13 -7.57 -9.70
C GLY A 80 16.51 -6.89 -9.63
N GLN A 81 16.70 -5.72 -10.25
CA GLN A 81 17.93 -4.93 -10.06
C GLN A 81 17.86 -4.03 -8.83
N GLU A 82 19.03 -3.86 -8.21
CA GLU A 82 19.27 -2.91 -7.14
C GLU A 82 19.80 -1.60 -7.73
N TYR A 83 19.27 -0.47 -7.30
CA TYR A 83 19.75 0.83 -7.75
C TYR A 83 19.59 1.91 -6.67
N VAL A 84 20.48 2.90 -6.71
CA VAL A 84 20.36 4.09 -5.86
C VAL A 84 19.21 4.94 -6.39
N CYS A 85 18.15 5.10 -5.61
CA CYS A 85 16.94 5.79 -6.05
C CYS A 85 16.87 7.25 -5.60
N ALA A 86 17.54 7.61 -4.51
CA ALA A 86 17.52 8.96 -3.95
C ALA A 86 18.74 9.21 -3.04
N ASP A 87 19.23 10.44 -3.04
CA ASP A 87 20.14 10.96 -2.01
C ASP A 87 19.36 11.46 -0.78
N PHE A 88 20.07 11.91 0.25
CA PHE A 88 19.44 12.46 1.46
C PHE A 88 18.45 13.60 1.14
N HIS A 89 17.25 13.52 1.75
CA HIS A 89 16.08 14.40 1.53
C HIS A 89 15.42 14.31 0.14
N ASP A 90 15.90 13.48 -0.78
CA ASP A 90 15.23 13.28 -2.07
C ASP A 90 14.10 12.24 -1.99
N GLU A 91 13.13 12.32 -2.90
CA GLU A 91 12.06 11.34 -3.03
C GLU A 91 12.55 10.10 -3.81
N CYS A 92 12.47 8.93 -3.19
CA CYS A 92 12.70 7.64 -3.82
C CYS A 92 11.35 7.03 -4.25
N ARG A 93 11.21 6.71 -5.54
CA ARG A 93 10.06 5.97 -6.07
C ARG A 93 10.48 4.55 -6.40
N CYS A 94 10.16 3.62 -5.50
CA CYS A 94 10.57 2.23 -5.63
C CYS A 94 9.37 1.28 -5.66
N ASN A 95 9.27 0.47 -6.72
CA ASN A 95 8.35 -0.67 -6.79
C ASN A 95 9.04 -1.93 -6.22
N GLY A 96 9.30 -1.92 -4.92
CA GLY A 96 10.22 -2.87 -4.29
C GLY A 96 10.41 -2.62 -2.80
N MET A 97 11.52 -3.13 -2.25
CA MET A 97 11.95 -2.80 -0.90
C MET A 97 12.96 -1.66 -0.96
N VAL A 98 12.81 -0.64 -0.10
CA VAL A 98 13.77 0.46 -0.01
C VAL A 98 14.63 0.30 1.22
N TYR A 99 15.93 0.45 1.01
CA TYR A 99 16.95 0.42 2.06
C TYR A 99 17.52 1.80 2.24
N PHE A 100 17.53 2.29 3.47
CA PHE A 100 18.09 3.57 3.85
C PHE A 100 19.32 3.34 4.72
N GLY A 101 20.40 4.08 4.47
CA GLY A 101 21.59 3.97 5.30
C GLY A 101 22.73 4.83 4.79
N ARG A 102 23.95 4.48 5.21
CA ARG A 102 25.15 5.27 4.92
C ARG A 102 25.50 5.19 3.43
N LYS A 103 25.73 6.35 2.83
CA LYS A 103 26.18 6.50 1.44
C LYS A 103 27.59 5.95 1.24
N TYR A 104 28.47 6.10 2.21
CA TYR A 104 29.88 5.69 2.08
C TYR A 104 30.26 4.58 3.05
N LEU A 105 31.12 3.67 2.59
CA LEU A 105 31.56 2.51 3.38
C LEU A 105 32.51 2.88 4.55
N LYS A 106 33.16 4.06 4.53
CA LYS A 106 34.20 4.43 5.50
C LYS A 106 34.02 5.83 6.09
N HIS A 107 34.39 5.95 7.37
CA HIS A 107 34.48 7.20 8.17
C HIS A 107 33.16 8.00 8.33
N LYS A 108 33.20 9.01 9.21
CA LYS A 108 32.15 10.02 9.46
C LYS A 108 32.72 11.40 9.06
N PRO A 109 32.03 12.26 8.31
CA PRO A 109 30.66 12.14 7.79
C PRO A 109 30.50 11.17 6.61
N GLY A 110 31.61 10.63 6.09
CA GLY A 110 31.61 9.57 5.07
C GLY A 110 32.52 9.92 3.90
N HIS A 111 33.42 9.00 3.54
CA HIS A 111 34.31 9.13 2.39
C HIS A 111 34.56 7.76 1.74
N GLY A 112 35.02 7.78 0.49
CA GLY A 112 35.44 6.58 -0.24
C GLY A 112 34.34 5.96 -1.10
N ALA A 113 34.35 4.64 -1.21
CA ALA A 113 33.40 3.90 -2.05
C ALA A 113 31.97 4.07 -1.54
N THR A 114 31.05 4.36 -2.48
CA THR A 114 29.63 4.46 -2.21
C THR A 114 29.01 3.08 -2.05
N THR A 115 27.97 2.97 -1.21
CA THR A 115 27.09 1.80 -1.19
C THR A 115 26.29 1.80 -2.49
N THR A 116 26.35 0.72 -3.27
CA THR A 116 25.57 0.60 -4.52
C THR A 116 24.67 -0.63 -4.52
N THR A 117 24.88 -1.53 -3.57
CA THR A 117 24.06 -2.74 -3.40
C THR A 117 23.40 -2.76 -2.03
N VAL A 118 22.31 -3.52 -1.92
CA VAL A 118 21.59 -3.75 -0.67
C VAL A 118 22.48 -4.42 0.36
N ALA A 119 23.28 -5.42 -0.05
CA ALA A 119 24.21 -6.10 0.83
C ALA A 119 25.24 -5.13 1.44
N GLN A 120 25.79 -4.22 0.63
CA GLN A 120 26.70 -3.18 1.12
C GLN A 120 25.97 -2.23 2.09
N MET A 121 24.76 -1.79 1.76
CA MET A 121 23.96 -0.91 2.60
C MET A 121 23.65 -1.54 3.97
N GLN A 122 23.26 -2.83 3.98
CA GLN A 122 23.02 -3.60 5.20
C GLN A 122 24.30 -3.75 6.04
N SER A 123 25.44 -4.01 5.39
CA SER A 123 26.72 -4.20 6.09
C SER A 123 27.18 -2.98 6.88
N VAL A 124 26.73 -1.78 6.50
CA VAL A 124 27.05 -0.51 7.17
C VAL A 124 25.94 0.00 8.09
N GLY A 125 24.95 -0.84 8.41
CA GLY A 125 23.86 -0.51 9.32
C GLY A 125 22.63 0.12 8.66
N GLY A 126 22.35 -0.25 7.40
CA GLY A 126 21.14 0.17 6.70
C GLY A 126 19.86 -0.42 7.30
N THR A 127 18.79 0.34 7.27
CA THR A 127 17.43 -0.04 7.66
C THR A 127 16.57 -0.24 6.41
N MET A 128 15.55 -1.10 6.51
CA MET A 128 14.67 -1.45 5.40
C MET A 128 13.25 -0.91 5.65
N ARG A 129 12.55 -0.50 4.58
CA ARG A 129 11.13 -0.16 4.59
C ARG A 129 10.44 -0.72 3.32
N GLY A 130 9.12 -0.95 3.41
CA GLY A 130 8.30 -1.40 2.27
C GLY A 130 8.24 -0.37 1.13
N GLY A 131 7.75 -0.81 -0.03
CA GLY A 131 7.74 -0.03 -1.28
C GLY A 131 6.78 1.15 -1.35
N GLY A 132 6.93 1.92 -2.44
CA GLY A 132 6.18 3.14 -2.73
C GLY A 132 7.06 4.39 -2.77
N PRO A 133 6.45 5.57 -2.99
CA PRO A 133 7.14 6.85 -2.84
C PRO A 133 7.50 7.09 -1.37
N LEU A 134 8.75 7.39 -1.08
CA LEU A 134 9.20 7.80 0.25
C LEU A 134 10.27 8.88 0.16
N ILE A 135 10.38 9.69 1.21
CA ILE A 135 11.48 10.66 1.34
C ILE A 135 12.66 9.97 2.01
N CYS A 136 13.83 10.09 1.40
CA CYS A 136 15.07 9.48 1.85
C CYS A 136 15.68 10.28 3.01
N ASP A 137 14.97 10.28 4.14
CA ASP A 137 15.27 11.10 5.29
C ASP A 137 15.17 10.28 6.58
N ALA A 138 16.25 10.32 7.35
CA ALA A 138 16.35 9.67 8.66
C ALA A 138 15.24 10.10 9.61
N ASP A 139 15.01 11.40 9.72
CA ASP A 139 14.21 11.97 10.81
C ASP A 139 12.72 11.85 10.54
N VAL A 140 12.33 11.89 9.26
CA VAL A 140 10.92 11.76 8.83
C VAL A 140 10.51 10.30 8.73
N THR A 141 11.37 9.46 8.16
CA THR A 141 10.98 8.15 7.65
C THR A 141 11.48 7.01 8.56
N TRP A 142 12.52 7.24 9.37
CA TRP A 142 13.16 6.24 10.25
C TRP A 142 13.47 6.79 11.66
N PRO A 143 12.50 6.80 12.60
CA PRO A 143 12.61 7.46 13.91
C PRO A 143 13.70 6.94 14.86
N HIS A 144 14.47 5.92 14.46
CA HIS A 144 15.65 5.41 15.18
C HIS A 144 16.80 5.15 14.20
N ASN A 145 17.22 6.16 13.45
CA ASN A 145 18.30 6.01 12.49
C ASN A 145 19.66 5.79 13.22
N PRO A 146 20.30 4.61 13.09
CA PRO A 146 21.63 4.39 13.68
C PRO A 146 22.73 5.22 13.01
N ASN A 147 22.44 5.87 11.88
CA ASN A 147 23.40 6.54 11.01
C ASN A 147 23.41 8.08 11.18
N HIS A 148 23.19 8.60 12.38
CA HIS A 148 23.25 10.05 12.63
C HIS A 148 24.65 10.65 12.34
N GLY A 149 24.66 11.72 11.55
CA GLY A 149 25.83 12.48 11.14
C GLY A 149 26.68 11.81 10.05
N TYR A 150 26.12 10.85 9.32
CA TYR A 150 26.70 10.35 8.07
C TYR A 150 25.94 10.91 6.87
N HIS A 151 26.59 10.95 5.71
CA HIS A 151 25.87 11.05 4.44
C HIS A 151 25.05 9.78 4.24
N THR A 152 23.78 9.94 3.91
CA THR A 152 22.84 8.85 3.70
C THR A 152 22.28 8.86 2.28
N GLN A 153 21.76 7.71 1.86
CA GLN A 153 21.07 7.54 0.58
C GLN A 153 20.10 6.36 0.66
N CYS A 154 19.27 6.21 -0.36
CA CYS A 154 18.30 5.14 -0.50
C CYS A 154 18.63 4.24 -1.68
N ILE A 155 18.57 2.92 -1.47
CA ILE A 155 18.69 1.90 -2.50
C ILE A 155 17.35 1.19 -2.64
N CYS A 156 16.83 1.13 -3.86
CA CYS A 156 15.66 0.35 -4.21
C CYS A 156 16.10 -1.05 -4.65
N GLN A 157 15.48 -2.08 -4.06
CA GLN A 157 15.50 -3.44 -4.55
C GLN A 157 14.14 -3.73 -5.18
N ALA A 158 14.05 -3.62 -6.50
CA ALA A 158 12.81 -3.86 -7.22
C ALA A 158 12.34 -5.30 -6.98
N TYR A 159 11.03 -5.51 -6.78
CA TYR A 159 10.51 -6.87 -6.75
C TYR A 159 10.81 -7.56 -8.07
N SER A 160 11.18 -8.83 -8.04
CA SER A 160 11.09 -9.67 -9.24
C SER A 160 9.61 -9.89 -9.51
N PRO A 161 9.11 -9.80 -10.76
CA PRO A 161 7.78 -10.29 -11.06
C PRO A 161 7.70 -11.73 -10.58
N PRO A 162 6.57 -12.16 -10.00
CA PRO A 162 6.39 -13.56 -9.65
C PRO A 162 6.69 -14.38 -10.91
N PRO A 163 7.42 -15.51 -10.79
CA PRO A 163 7.66 -16.37 -11.93
C PRO A 163 6.31 -16.65 -12.59
N SER A 164 6.25 -16.50 -13.91
CA SER A 164 5.04 -16.84 -14.66
C SER A 164 4.61 -18.24 -14.19
N PRO A 165 3.33 -18.43 -13.81
CA PRO A 165 2.89 -19.77 -13.42
C PRO A 165 3.29 -20.73 -14.54
N PRO A 166 3.78 -21.94 -14.20
CA PRO A 166 4.08 -22.92 -15.23
C PRO A 166 2.86 -23.03 -16.15
N PRO A 167 3.06 -23.13 -17.47
CA PRO A 167 1.93 -23.31 -18.37
C PRO A 167 1.08 -24.47 -17.83
N PRO A 168 -0.25 -24.31 -17.76
CA PRO A 168 -1.10 -25.39 -17.29
C PRO A 168 -0.73 -26.66 -18.07
N PRO A 169 -0.61 -27.82 -17.41
CA PRO A 169 -0.31 -29.06 -18.11
C PRO A 169 -1.25 -29.18 -19.30
N ALA A 170 -0.71 -29.55 -20.46
CA ALA A 170 -1.54 -29.81 -21.64
C ALA A 170 -2.71 -30.72 -21.19
N PRO A 171 -3.96 -30.35 -21.49
CA PRO A 171 -5.09 -31.16 -21.09
C PRO A 171 -4.83 -32.59 -21.57
N PRO A 172 -4.97 -33.61 -20.69
CA PRO A 172 -4.90 -35.00 -21.12
C PRO A 172 -5.80 -35.16 -22.35
N GLY A 173 -5.28 -35.79 -23.41
CA GLY A 173 -6.05 -36.01 -24.64
C GLY A 173 -7.44 -36.50 -24.28
N ALA A 174 -8.46 -35.78 -24.76
CA ALA A 174 -9.85 -36.00 -24.36
C ALA A 174 -10.16 -37.50 -24.47
N PRO A 175 -10.54 -38.16 -23.36
CA PRO A 175 -10.94 -39.56 -23.43
C PRO A 175 -12.12 -39.67 -24.41
N PRO A 176 -12.25 -40.80 -25.15
CA PRO A 176 -13.42 -41.06 -25.97
C PRO A 176 -14.67 -40.84 -25.14
N LEU A 177 -15.59 -40.02 -25.65
CA LEU A 177 -16.86 -39.72 -24.99
C LEU A 177 -17.59 -41.04 -24.72
N LEU A 178 -17.56 -41.49 -23.47
CA LEU A 178 -18.43 -42.55 -22.99
C LEU A 178 -19.88 -42.02 -23.05
N PRO A 179 -20.85 -42.88 -23.43
CA PRO A 179 -22.25 -42.49 -23.41
C PRO A 179 -22.66 -42.03 -22.00
N PRO A 180 -23.54 -41.02 -21.89
CA PRO A 180 -23.97 -40.49 -20.61
C PRO A 180 -24.57 -41.61 -19.75
N PRO A 181 -24.18 -41.73 -18.46
CA PRO A 181 -24.76 -42.70 -17.56
C PRO A 181 -26.26 -42.44 -17.39
N LEU A 182 -27.05 -43.51 -17.27
CA LEU A 182 -28.47 -43.39 -16.96
C LEU A 182 -28.65 -42.63 -15.65
N PRO A 183 -29.68 -41.75 -15.55
CA PRO A 183 -29.97 -41.04 -14.33
C PRO A 183 -30.24 -42.03 -13.19
N PRO A 184 -29.71 -41.77 -11.98
CA PRO A 184 -30.02 -42.61 -10.83
C PRO A 184 -31.52 -42.57 -10.53
N PRO A 185 -32.09 -43.66 -9.99
CA PRO A 185 -33.49 -43.69 -9.58
C PRO A 185 -33.77 -42.56 -8.59
N LEU A 186 -34.89 -41.87 -8.78
CA LEU A 186 -35.31 -40.79 -7.88
C LEU A 186 -35.38 -41.32 -6.44
N PRO A 187 -34.83 -40.59 -5.47
CA PRO A 187 -34.96 -40.96 -4.07
C PRO A 187 -36.45 -40.94 -3.67
N PRO A 188 -36.85 -41.81 -2.72
CA PRO A 188 -38.22 -41.82 -2.20
C PRO A 188 -38.57 -40.44 -1.62
N PRO A 189 -39.85 -40.01 -1.72
CA PRO A 189 -40.30 -38.73 -1.22
C PRO A 189 -40.00 -38.62 0.29
N GLN A 190 -39.20 -37.63 0.65
CA GLN A 190 -38.94 -37.32 2.05
C GLN A 190 -40.23 -36.80 2.70
N PRO A 191 -40.47 -37.13 3.99
CA PRO A 191 -41.58 -36.57 4.74
C PRO A 191 -41.48 -35.03 4.78
N PRO A 192 -42.62 -34.31 4.75
CA PRO A 192 -42.63 -32.85 4.74
C PRO A 192 -41.92 -32.32 5.99
N SER A 193 -40.74 -31.73 5.77
CA SER A 193 -40.04 -30.96 6.79
C SER A 193 -40.91 -29.79 7.22
N SER A 194 -40.92 -29.53 8.53
CA SER A 194 -41.64 -28.42 9.15
C SER A 194 -41.39 -27.10 8.42
N PRO A 195 -42.40 -26.21 8.33
CA PRO A 195 -42.27 -24.93 7.66
C PRO A 195 -41.10 -24.16 8.27
N PRO A 196 -40.17 -23.63 7.45
CA PRO A 196 -39.11 -22.79 7.97
C PRO A 196 -39.74 -21.57 8.66
N PRO A 197 -39.15 -21.08 9.77
CA PRO A 197 -39.60 -19.85 10.39
C PRO A 197 -39.63 -18.73 9.34
N PRO A 198 -40.60 -17.81 9.42
CA PRO A 198 -40.73 -16.71 8.48
C PRO A 198 -39.39 -15.98 8.36
N SER A 199 -38.82 -16.04 7.17
CA SER A 199 -37.53 -15.39 6.88
C SER A 199 -37.69 -13.91 7.17
N LEU A 200 -36.84 -13.39 8.07
CA LEU A 200 -36.76 -11.95 8.30
C LEU A 200 -36.56 -11.26 6.94
N PRO A 201 -37.24 -10.12 6.69
CA PRO A 201 -37.05 -9.39 5.44
C PRO A 201 -35.56 -9.11 5.26
N PRO A 202 -35.01 -9.35 4.05
CA PRO A 202 -33.61 -9.05 3.78
C PRO A 202 -33.35 -7.58 4.15
N PRO A 203 -32.26 -7.26 4.86
CA PRO A 203 -31.94 -5.89 5.18
C PRO A 203 -31.92 -5.06 3.89
N PRO A 204 -32.39 -3.80 3.94
CA PRO A 204 -32.42 -2.94 2.76
C PRO A 204 -31.05 -2.93 2.11
N GLN A 205 -30.97 -3.40 0.87
CA GLN A 205 -29.73 -3.45 0.12
C GLN A 205 -29.33 -2.00 -0.17
N THR A 206 -28.29 -1.52 0.51
CA THR A 206 -27.65 -0.27 0.12
C THR A 206 -27.11 -0.42 -1.31
N PRO A 207 -27.35 0.56 -2.20
CA PRO A 207 -26.86 0.49 -3.57
C PRO A 207 -25.35 0.32 -3.55
N ILE A 208 -24.86 -0.75 -4.19
CA ILE A 208 -23.44 -1.04 -4.32
C ILE A 208 -22.86 -0.01 -5.30
N VAL A 209 -22.36 1.10 -4.77
CA VAL A 209 -21.54 2.02 -5.54
C VAL A 209 -20.20 1.32 -5.77
N LEU A 210 -20.00 0.82 -7.00
CA LEU A 210 -18.70 0.27 -7.38
C LEU A 210 -17.71 1.44 -7.51
N PRO A 211 -16.56 1.41 -6.79
CA PRO A 211 -15.55 2.46 -6.91
C PRO A 211 -15.01 2.53 -8.34
N VAL A 212 -14.65 3.74 -8.77
CA VAL A 212 -13.89 3.91 -10.00
C VAL A 212 -12.54 3.21 -9.82
N TRP A 213 -12.08 2.56 -10.88
CA TRP A 213 -10.87 1.74 -10.87
C TRP A 213 -9.65 2.55 -10.42
N GLY A 214 -8.91 2.03 -9.43
CA GLY A 214 -7.74 2.72 -8.87
C GLY A 214 -8.05 3.81 -7.85
N GLU A 215 -9.32 4.09 -7.54
CA GLU A 215 -9.66 4.97 -6.43
C GLU A 215 -9.57 4.25 -5.08
N GLU A 216 -9.11 5.00 -4.08
CA GLU A 216 -9.11 4.56 -2.69
C GLU A 216 -10.45 4.94 -2.05
N LEU A 217 -11.18 3.95 -1.53
CA LEU A 217 -12.50 4.15 -0.93
C LEU A 217 -12.53 3.62 0.50
N VAL A 218 -12.92 4.45 1.46
CA VAL A 218 -13.26 4.00 2.81
C VAL A 218 -14.48 3.09 2.70
N CYS A 219 -14.32 1.80 3.03
CA CYS A 219 -15.33 0.79 2.75
C CYS A 219 -16.04 0.23 3.98
N ALA A 220 -15.44 0.32 5.17
CA ALA A 220 -15.99 -0.25 6.40
C ALA A 220 -15.31 0.35 7.64
N ASP A 221 -16.08 0.51 8.72
CA ASP A 221 -15.54 0.72 10.06
C ASP A 221 -15.13 -0.59 10.72
N LEU A 222 -14.38 -0.51 11.84
CA LEU A 222 -13.98 -1.70 12.59
C LEU A 222 -15.21 -2.51 13.03
N GLY A 223 -15.28 -3.78 12.61
CA GLY A 223 -16.37 -4.70 12.87
C GLY A 223 -17.36 -4.85 11.72
N GLU A 224 -17.15 -4.18 10.58
CA GLU A 224 -18.03 -4.26 9.42
C GLU A 224 -17.39 -5.01 8.25
N GLU A 225 -18.20 -5.49 7.30
CA GLU A 225 -17.73 -6.19 6.09
C GLU A 225 -17.34 -5.17 5.00
N CYS A 226 -16.09 -5.23 4.52
CA CYS A 226 -15.62 -4.46 3.38
C CYS A 226 -15.64 -5.33 2.12
N ARG A 227 -16.58 -5.07 1.20
CA ARG A 227 -16.72 -5.81 -0.07
C ARG A 227 -15.84 -5.23 -1.17
N CYS A 228 -14.53 -5.41 -1.04
CA CYS A 228 -13.55 -4.87 -1.95
C CYS A 228 -13.18 -5.83 -3.10
N LYS A 229 -13.25 -5.35 -4.35
CA LYS A 229 -12.63 -6.01 -5.52
C LYS A 229 -11.20 -5.49 -5.70
N GLY A 230 -10.34 -5.77 -4.73
CA GLY A 230 -9.07 -5.08 -4.60
C GLY A 230 -8.23 -5.56 -3.43
N THR A 231 -7.37 -4.67 -2.93
CA THR A 231 -6.65 -4.85 -1.67
C THR A 231 -7.28 -3.98 -0.60
N VAL A 232 -7.60 -4.57 0.55
CA VAL A 232 -8.14 -3.85 1.72
C VAL A 232 -7.02 -3.57 2.70
N TYR A 233 -6.91 -2.31 3.11
CA TYR A 233 -5.96 -1.84 4.12
C TYR A 233 -6.68 -1.50 5.42
N LEU A 234 -6.19 -2.06 6.53
CA LEU A 234 -6.65 -1.76 7.88
C LEU A 234 -5.65 -0.84 8.58
N GLY A 235 -6.14 0.29 9.10
CA GLY A 235 -5.30 1.29 9.78
C GLY A 235 -6.10 2.20 10.73
N ARG A 236 -5.43 3.22 11.27
CA ARG A 236 -6.05 4.22 12.15
C ARG A 236 -7.05 5.08 11.38
N LYS A 237 -8.23 5.28 11.96
CA LYS A 237 -9.30 6.12 11.39
C LYS A 237 -9.00 7.61 11.49
N TYR A 238 -8.37 8.05 12.57
CA TYR A 238 -8.12 9.48 12.85
C TYR A 238 -6.64 9.78 13.09
N PHE A 239 -6.22 11.00 12.72
CA PHE A 239 -4.83 11.45 12.88
C PHE A 239 -4.41 11.67 14.34
N LEU A 240 -5.32 12.19 15.18
CA LEU A 240 -4.95 12.69 16.51
C LEU A 240 -5.55 11.86 17.64
N HIS A 241 -4.83 11.79 18.77
CA HIS A 241 -5.27 11.23 20.06
C HIS A 241 -5.75 9.76 20.05
N LYS A 242 -5.88 9.21 21.26
CA LYS A 242 -6.46 7.89 21.54
C LYS A 242 -7.77 8.11 22.31
N PRO A 243 -8.90 7.49 21.95
CA PRO A 243 -9.06 6.46 20.92
C PRO A 243 -9.07 7.00 19.48
N GLY A 244 -9.17 8.30 19.27
CA GLY A 244 -9.09 8.91 17.95
C GLY A 244 -9.94 10.17 17.89
N ASN A 245 -9.40 11.24 17.33
CA ASN A 245 -10.07 12.52 17.15
C ASN A 245 -9.43 13.30 15.97
N GLY A 246 -10.12 14.32 15.49
CA GLY A 246 -9.65 15.19 14.41
C GLY A 246 -9.94 14.64 13.01
N PRO A 247 -9.14 15.03 12.00
CA PRO A 247 -9.37 14.62 10.61
C PRO A 247 -9.34 13.09 10.46
N MET A 248 -10.22 12.57 9.61
CA MET A 248 -10.20 11.16 9.22
C MET A 248 -9.08 10.91 8.20
N THR A 249 -8.50 9.71 8.24
CA THR A 249 -7.70 9.21 7.11
C THR A 249 -8.67 8.90 5.97
N SER A 250 -8.41 9.37 4.75
CA SER A 250 -9.22 9.01 3.58
C SER A 250 -8.44 8.22 2.55
N THR A 251 -7.10 8.27 2.65
CA THR A 251 -6.19 7.56 1.77
C THR A 251 -5.36 6.51 2.52
N VAL A 252 -4.87 5.49 1.81
CA VAL A 252 -3.91 4.52 2.34
C VAL A 252 -2.59 5.22 2.70
N ALA A 253 -2.22 6.26 1.95
CA ALA A 253 -1.06 7.09 2.28
C ALA A 253 -1.20 7.77 3.65
N ASP A 254 -2.38 8.32 3.96
CA ASP A 254 -2.69 8.88 5.29
C ASP A 254 -2.55 7.83 6.39
N MET A 255 -3.12 6.63 6.19
CA MET A 255 -3.00 5.55 7.17
C MET A 255 -1.54 5.15 7.43
N ARG A 256 -0.73 5.04 6.37
CA ARG A 256 0.69 4.70 6.47
C ARG A 256 1.52 5.75 7.19
N ARG A 257 1.13 7.04 7.10
CA ARG A 257 1.76 8.12 7.87
C ARG A 257 1.55 7.96 9.38
N LEU A 258 0.44 7.34 9.80
CA LEU A 258 0.10 7.13 11.21
C LEU A 258 0.68 5.85 11.81
N GLY A 259 1.28 4.98 11.00
CA GLY A 259 1.99 3.78 11.41
C GLY A 259 1.80 2.59 10.46
N PRO A 260 2.18 1.37 10.89
CA PRO A 260 2.05 0.16 10.07
C PRO A 260 0.60 -0.09 9.66
N VAL A 261 0.37 -0.47 8.40
CA VAL A 261 -0.95 -0.88 7.90
C VAL A 261 -0.93 -2.35 7.56
N SER A 262 -2.04 -3.04 7.77
CA SER A 262 -2.19 -4.43 7.38
C SER A 262 -3.01 -4.52 6.10
N ALA A 263 -2.67 -5.44 5.20
CA ALA A 263 -3.29 -5.56 3.88
C ALA A 263 -3.80 -6.99 3.62
N SER A 264 -4.96 -7.11 2.97
CA SER A 264 -5.51 -8.40 2.55
C SER A 264 -6.21 -8.27 1.19
N PRO A 265 -6.11 -9.26 0.29
CA PRO A 265 -6.85 -9.26 -0.96
C PRO A 265 -8.33 -9.64 -0.75
N GLY A 266 -9.21 -9.06 -1.55
CA GLY A 266 -10.62 -9.43 -1.64
C GLY A 266 -11.53 -8.87 -0.54
N PRO A 267 -12.78 -9.36 -0.45
CA PRO A 267 -13.72 -8.96 0.59
C PRO A 267 -13.24 -9.49 1.95
N VAL A 268 -13.24 -8.62 2.96
CA VAL A 268 -12.80 -8.97 4.31
C VAL A 268 -13.68 -8.32 5.37
N PHE A 269 -13.77 -8.97 6.52
CA PHE A 269 -14.31 -8.33 7.72
C PHE A 269 -13.24 -7.40 8.29
N CYS A 270 -13.59 -6.14 8.48
CA CYS A 270 -12.69 -5.11 8.97
C CYS A 270 -12.44 -5.31 10.48
N GLN A 271 -11.64 -6.31 10.86
CA GLN A 271 -11.39 -6.66 12.26
C GLN A 271 -9.90 -6.75 12.56
N THR A 272 -9.54 -6.42 13.79
CA THR A 272 -8.18 -6.62 14.31
C THR A 272 -8.00 -8.07 14.74
N GLY A 273 -7.35 -8.89 13.92
CA GLY A 273 -7.24 -10.32 14.20
C GLY A 273 -6.66 -11.13 13.05
N ALA A 274 -7.03 -12.42 13.01
CA ALA A 274 -6.41 -13.53 12.26
C ALA A 274 -5.90 -13.23 10.84
N LEU A 275 -6.48 -12.26 10.12
CA LEU A 275 -6.07 -11.86 8.77
C LEU A 275 -4.94 -10.82 8.73
N PHE A 276 -4.77 -10.03 9.79
CA PHE A 276 -3.92 -8.83 9.81
C PHE A 276 -2.80 -8.87 10.87
N GLY A 277 -2.63 -10.00 11.55
CA GLY A 277 -1.53 -10.24 12.50
C GLY A 277 -1.69 -9.51 13.84
N ARG A 278 -0.57 -9.12 14.46
CA ARG A 278 -0.59 -8.35 15.72
C ARG A 278 -1.21 -6.97 15.46
N ASP A 279 -2.08 -6.54 16.36
CA ASP A 279 -2.67 -5.20 16.30
C ASP A 279 -1.64 -4.13 16.69
N HIS A 280 -1.14 -3.40 15.69
CA HIS A 280 -0.17 -2.31 15.88
C HIS A 280 -0.82 -1.03 16.43
N HIS A 281 -2.15 -0.94 16.41
CA HIS A 281 -2.91 0.28 16.75
C HIS A 281 -3.85 0.06 17.93
N ARG A 282 -3.37 -0.57 19.00
CA ARG A 282 -4.19 -0.91 20.17
C ARG A 282 -4.85 0.31 20.80
N GLY A 283 -6.18 0.24 20.89
CA GLY A 283 -7.06 1.23 21.48
C GLY A 283 -7.24 2.51 20.66
N TYR A 284 -6.92 2.49 19.37
CA TYR A 284 -7.38 3.50 18.41
C TYR A 284 -8.62 3.02 17.65
N HIS A 285 -9.45 3.94 17.18
CA HIS A 285 -10.46 3.72 16.16
C HIS A 285 -9.78 3.38 14.83
N LYS A 286 -10.37 2.44 14.12
CA LYS A 286 -9.82 1.87 12.88
C LYS A 286 -10.90 1.83 11.83
N GLN A 287 -10.46 1.83 10.59
CA GLN A 287 -11.32 1.68 9.42
C GLN A 287 -10.56 0.91 8.35
N CYS A 288 -11.29 0.43 7.35
CA CYS A 288 -10.75 -0.22 6.18
C CYS A 288 -10.87 0.68 4.95
N ILE A 289 -9.81 0.75 4.16
CA ILE A 289 -9.79 1.40 2.86
C ILE A 289 -9.58 0.32 1.79
N CYS A 290 -10.47 0.29 0.81
CA CYS A 290 -10.38 -0.55 -0.37
C CYS A 290 -9.62 0.20 -1.46
N VAL A 291 -8.61 -0.45 -2.04
CA VAL A 291 -7.95 -0.02 -3.26
C VAL A 291 -8.31 -1.00 -4.37
N ALA A 292 -9.20 -0.59 -5.27
CA ALA A 292 -9.67 -1.44 -6.36
C ALA A 292 -8.52 -1.75 -7.33
N PHE A 293 -8.35 -3.02 -7.71
CA PHE A 293 -7.43 -3.37 -8.80
C PHE A 293 -7.96 -2.76 -10.08
N SER A 294 -7.13 -2.09 -10.88
CA SER A 294 -7.44 -1.80 -12.28
C SER A 294 -7.77 -3.10 -13.01
N PRO A 295 -8.71 -3.12 -13.97
CA PRO A 295 -8.97 -4.34 -14.71
C PRO A 295 -7.67 -4.67 -15.44
N PRO A 296 -7.32 -5.96 -15.64
CA PRO A 296 -6.31 -6.26 -16.65
C PRO A 296 -6.72 -5.50 -17.92
N PRO A 297 -5.78 -4.82 -18.60
CA PRO A 297 -6.08 -4.16 -19.86
C PRO A 297 -6.83 -5.19 -20.70
N SER A 298 -8.01 -4.81 -21.20
CA SER A 298 -8.80 -5.70 -22.04
C SER A 298 -7.84 -6.29 -23.07
N PRO A 299 -7.80 -7.63 -23.26
CA PRO A 299 -6.94 -8.21 -24.28
C PRO A 299 -7.16 -7.40 -25.55
N PRO A 300 -6.10 -7.05 -26.31
CA PRO A 300 -6.25 -6.24 -27.50
C PRO A 300 -7.37 -6.87 -28.31
N VAL A 301 -8.46 -6.10 -28.48
CA VAL A 301 -9.63 -6.59 -29.21
C VAL A 301 -9.05 -7.13 -30.51
N PRO A 302 -9.18 -8.45 -30.80
CA PRO A 302 -8.65 -9.01 -32.02
C PRO A 302 -9.13 -8.10 -33.13
N SER A 303 -8.20 -7.47 -33.84
CA SER A 303 -8.54 -6.53 -34.89
C SER A 303 -9.56 -7.23 -35.75
N LEU A 304 -10.80 -6.71 -35.75
CA LEU A 304 -11.86 -7.29 -36.57
C LEU A 304 -11.26 -7.51 -37.95
N PRO A 305 -11.33 -8.72 -38.51
CA PRO A 305 -10.81 -8.95 -39.85
C PRO A 305 -11.39 -7.85 -40.74
N PRO A 306 -10.59 -7.25 -41.64
CA PRO A 306 -11.05 -6.18 -42.50
C PRO A 306 -12.39 -6.62 -43.10
N SER A 307 -13.42 -5.77 -42.95
CA SER A 307 -14.74 -6.06 -43.47
C SER A 307 -14.59 -6.62 -44.88
N PRO A 308 -15.19 -7.79 -45.19
CA PRO A 308 -15.07 -8.36 -46.51
C PRO A 308 -15.45 -7.28 -47.54
N PRO A 309 -14.72 -7.18 -48.66
CA PRO A 309 -15.08 -6.23 -49.70
C PRO A 309 -16.57 -6.42 -50.05
N PRO A 310 -17.32 -5.33 -50.29
CA PRO A 310 -18.72 -5.42 -50.64
C PRO A 310 -18.86 -6.42 -51.78
N LEU A 311 -19.75 -7.41 -51.61
CA LEU A 311 -20.00 -8.40 -52.65
C LEU A 311 -20.31 -7.66 -53.95
N PRO A 312 -19.77 -8.13 -55.09
CA PRO A 312 -20.16 -7.57 -56.38
C PRO A 312 -21.68 -7.60 -56.49
N PRO A 313 -22.31 -6.55 -57.06
CA PRO A 313 -23.76 -6.52 -57.25
C PRO A 313 -24.20 -7.81 -57.93
N GLN A 314 -25.11 -8.53 -57.28
CA GLN A 314 -25.62 -9.78 -57.84
C GLN A 314 -26.25 -9.48 -59.21
N PRO A 315 -25.98 -10.31 -60.22
CA PRO A 315 -26.66 -10.17 -61.51
C PRO A 315 -28.17 -10.25 -61.28
N PRO A 316 -28.97 -9.51 -62.07
CA PRO A 316 -30.42 -9.56 -61.97
C PRO A 316 -30.88 -11.01 -62.05
N TYR A 317 -31.66 -11.41 -61.06
CA TYR A 317 -32.18 -12.77 -60.92
C TYR A 317 -33.00 -13.10 -62.18
N LEU A 318 -32.44 -13.93 -63.07
CA LEU A 318 -33.20 -14.44 -64.20
C LEU A 318 -34.21 -15.45 -63.66
N PRO A 319 -35.51 -15.30 -63.98
CA PRO A 319 -36.50 -16.28 -63.58
C PRO A 319 -36.11 -17.65 -64.16
N PRO A 320 -36.35 -18.74 -63.41
CA PRO A 320 -36.05 -20.09 -63.89
C PRO A 320 -36.80 -20.35 -65.21
N PRO A 321 -36.16 -21.06 -66.16
CA PRO A 321 -36.83 -21.42 -67.41
C PRO A 321 -38.08 -22.25 -67.12
N PRO A 322 -39.16 -22.06 -67.88
CA PRO A 322 -40.38 -22.84 -67.72
C PRO A 322 -40.07 -24.33 -67.83
N SER A 323 -40.59 -25.11 -66.87
CA SER A 323 -40.44 -26.56 -66.82
C SER A 323 -40.87 -27.18 -68.14
N LEU A 324 -40.00 -27.99 -68.75
CA LEU A 324 -40.32 -28.75 -69.95
C LEU A 324 -41.52 -29.66 -69.67
N PRO A 325 -42.45 -29.80 -70.64
CA PRO A 325 -43.59 -30.70 -70.49
C PRO A 325 -43.11 -32.15 -70.33
N PRO A 326 -43.82 -32.97 -69.54
CA PRO A 326 -43.48 -34.37 -69.36
C PRO A 326 -43.54 -35.11 -70.71
N PRO A 327 -42.64 -36.09 -70.93
CA PRO A 327 -42.62 -36.86 -72.16
C PRO A 327 -43.93 -37.66 -72.32
N PRO A 328 -44.42 -37.83 -73.55
CA PRO A 328 -45.65 -38.57 -73.80
C PRO A 328 -45.51 -40.03 -73.34
N GLU A 329 -46.49 -40.50 -72.57
CA GLU A 329 -46.60 -41.90 -72.18
C GLU A 329 -46.70 -42.75 -73.45
N ARG A 330 -45.83 -43.75 -73.51
CA ARG A 330 -45.71 -44.65 -74.65
C ARG A 330 -46.83 -45.70 -74.54
N PRO A 331 -47.62 -45.92 -75.61
CA PRO A 331 -48.79 -46.80 -75.59
C PRO A 331 -48.44 -48.29 -75.43
#